data_AF-A0A2V6T3G4-F1
#
_entry.id   AF-A0A2V6T3G4-F1
#
_cell.length_a   1.000
_cell.length_b   1.000
_cell.length_c   1.000
_cell.angle_alpha   90.00
_cell.angle_beta   90.00
_cell.angle_gamma   90.00
#
_symmetry.space_group_name_H-M   'P 1'
#
loop_
_entity.id
_entity.type
_entity.pdbx_description
1 polymer ?
#
loop_
_entity_poly.entity_id
_entity_poly.type
_entity_poly.pdbx_seq_one_letter_code
_entity_poly.pdbx_strand_id
1 'polypeptide(L)' 'MSGGRWSENDARWFEMRLLYCDLCGRVIPKHLWQLELDGVTRTFCDPACEALYRSDVQGAGTSAGPDPGAP' A
#
# COMPACT_ATOMS: atom_id res chain seq x y z
N MET A 1 -7.87 11.27 14.67
CA MET A 1 -7.30 11.30 13.32
C MET A 1 -5.96 10.60 13.36
N SER A 2 -5.92 9.29 13.10
CA SER A 2 -4.67 8.55 12.91
C SER A 2 -4.17 8.83 11.50
N GLY A 3 -3.26 9.80 11.38
CA GLY A 3 -2.47 10.01 10.16
C GLY A 3 -1.41 8.92 10.02
N GLY A 4 -0.92 8.69 8.81
CA GLY A 4 0.21 7.81 8.58
C GLY A 4 1.54 8.37 9.09
N ARG A 5 2.53 7.49 9.20
CA ARG A 5 3.90 7.82 9.56
C ARG A 5 4.89 7.13 8.63
N TRP A 6 6.03 7.78 8.41
CA TRP A 6 7.17 7.13 7.81
C TRP A 6 7.78 6.14 8.80
N SER A 7 8.16 4.98 8.28
CA SER A 7 8.92 3.93 8.96
C SER A 7 9.95 3.35 7.98
N GLU A 8 10.82 2.49 8.47
CA GLU A 8 11.82 1.80 7.67
C GLU A 8 11.66 0.28 7.74
N ASN A 9 12.02 -0.40 6.65
CA ASN A 9 12.22 -1.83 6.64
C ASN A 9 13.43 -2.18 7.52
N ASP A 10 13.16 -2.86 8.62
CA ASP A 10 14.13 -3.24 9.66
C ASP A 10 14.80 -4.59 9.40
N ALA A 11 14.67 -5.12 8.18
CA ALA A 11 15.30 -6.37 7.76
C ALA A 11 16.80 -6.36 8.06
N ARG A 12 17.27 -7.44 8.69
CA ARG A 12 18.71 -7.64 8.88
C ARG A 12 19.38 -7.89 7.53
N TRP A 13 20.68 -7.67 7.46
CA TRP A 13 21.46 -7.83 6.21
C TRP A 13 21.34 -9.23 5.57
N PHE A 14 21.06 -10.25 6.38
CA PHE A 14 20.88 -11.63 5.94
C PHE A 14 19.41 -12.02 5.70
N GLU A 15 18.47 -11.11 5.95
CA GLU A 15 17.04 -11.34 5.80
C GLU A 15 16.54 -10.75 4.49
N MET A 16 15.88 -11.58 3.69
CA MET A 16 15.14 -11.11 2.54
C MET A 16 13.69 -10.85 2.95
N ARG A 17 13.41 -9.62 3.39
CA ARG A 17 12.04 -9.15 3.67
C ARG A 17 11.61 -8.18 2.59
N LEU A 18 10.73 -8.66 1.72
CA LEU A 18 10.06 -7.86 0.70
C LEU A 18 8.76 -7.30 1.29
N LEU A 19 8.65 -5.98 1.30
CA LEU A 19 7.42 -5.27 1.67
C LEU A 19 6.76 -4.76 0.40
N TYR A 20 5.45 -4.81 0.35
CA TYR A 20 4.67 -4.41 -0.82
C TYR A 20 3.70 -3.30 -0.43
N CYS A 21 3.42 -2.39 -1.37
CA CYS A 21 2.37 -1.41 -1.22
C CYS A 21 1.00 -2.09 -1.31
N ASP A 22 0.15 -1.90 -0.30
CA ASP A 22 -1.20 -2.48 -0.23
C ASP A 22 -2.16 -1.95 -1.33
N LEU A 23 -1.82 -0.82 -1.97
CA LEU A 23 -2.58 -0.29 -3.11
C LEU A 23 -2.04 -0.79 -4.45
N CYS A 24 -0.78 -0.48 -4.76
CA CYS A 24 -0.23 -0.63 -6.11
C CYS A 24 0.65 -1.87 -6.31
N GLY A 25 0.91 -2.64 -5.24
CA GLY A 25 1.70 -3.88 -5.29
C GLY A 25 3.20 -3.70 -5.52
N ARG A 26 3.73 -2.47 -5.59
CA ARG A 26 5.16 -2.21 -5.76
C ARG A 26 5.96 -2.69 -4.55
N VAL A 27 7.15 -3.24 -4.79
CA VAL A 27 8.14 -3.55 -3.75
C VAL A 27 8.65 -2.25 -3.12
N ILE A 28 8.65 -2.19 -1.80
CA ILE A 28 9.13 -1.07 -1.00
C ILE A 28 10.47 -1.49 -0.36
N PRO A 29 11.60 -0.93 -0.81
CA PRO A 29 12.91 -1.41 -0.39
C PRO A 29 13.30 -0.98 1.03
N LYS A 30 12.94 0.26 1.43
CA LYS A 30 13.39 0.81 2.72
C LYS A 30 12.35 1.69 3.41
N HIS A 31 12.08 2.88 2.88
CA HIS A 31 11.14 3.82 3.50
C HIS A 31 9.71 3.46 3.13
N LEU A 32 8.87 3.31 4.14
CA LEU A 32 7.50 2.86 3.99
C LEU A 32 6.56 3.79 4.78
N TRP A 33 5.37 4.00 4.25
CA TRP A 33 4.35 4.83 4.86
C TRP A 33 3.29 3.93 5.50
N GLN A 34 3.13 4.02 6.82
CA GLN A 34 2.31 3.10 7.60
C GLN A 34 1.25 3.80 8.43
N LEU A 35 0.08 3.19 8.51
CA LEU A 35 -1.01 3.61 9.37
C LEU A 35 -1.90 2.45 9.78
N GLU A 36 -2.65 2.66 10.85
CA GLU A 36 -3.75 1.78 11.24
C GLU A 36 -5.03 2.19 10.51
N LEU A 37 -5.58 1.28 9.70
CA LEU A 37 -6.90 1.39 9.09
C LEU A 37 -7.72 0.16 9.48
N ASP A 38 -8.90 0.38 10.06
CA ASP A 38 -9.84 -0.69 10.45
C ASP A 38 -9.20 -1.76 11.37
N GLY A 39 -8.27 -1.33 12.24
CA GLY A 39 -7.55 -2.22 13.16
C GLY A 39 -6.43 -3.05 12.50
N VAL A 40 -6.07 -2.73 11.25
CA VAL A 40 -5.00 -3.39 10.50
C VAL A 40 -3.94 -2.36 10.12
N THR A 41 -2.67 -2.70 10.36
CA THR A 41 -1.54 -1.93 9.83
C THR A 41 -1.51 -2.06 8.30
N ARG A 42 -1.71 -0.94 7.60
CA ARG A 42 -1.57 -0.84 6.15
C ARG A 42 -0.25 -0.18 5.79
N THR A 43 0.36 -0.66 4.72
CA THR A 43 1.67 -0.22 4.23
C THR A 43 1.54 0.32 2.81
N PHE A 44 2.02 1.53 2.60
CA PHE A 44 2.02 2.22 1.31
C PHE A 44 3.43 2.69 0.94
N CYS A 45 3.70 2.86 -0.35
CA CYS A 45 4.96 3.42 -0.81
C CYS A 45 5.08 4.92 -0.51
N ASP A 46 3.94 5.61 -0.41
CA ASP A 46 3.86 7.04 -0.13
C ASP A 46 2.45 7.44 0.38
N PRO A 47 2.28 8.68 0.87
CA PRO A 47 0.98 9.19 1.31
C PRO A 47 -0.07 9.31 0.20
N ALA A 48 0.33 9.40 -1.08
CA ALA A 48 -0.62 9.50 -2.19
C ALA A 48 -1.32 8.15 -2.43
N CYS A 49 -0.57 7.04 -2.29
CA CYS A 49 -1.17 5.70 -2.28
C CYS A 49 -2.11 5.48 -1.08
N GLU A 50 -1.82 6.04 0.10
CA GLU A 50 -2.81 6.03 1.19
C GLU A 50 -4.08 6.80 0.78
N ALA A 51 -3.94 8.01 0.23
CA ALA A 51 -5.07 8.85 -0.13
C ALA A 51 -5.98 8.16 -1.16
N LEU A 52 -5.40 7.54 -2.19
CA LEU A 52 -6.11 6.75 -3.19
C LEU A 52 -6.76 5.49 -2.60
N TYR A 53 -6.06 4.80 -1.70
CA TYR A 53 -6.64 3.64 -1.03
C TYR A 53 -7.90 4.00 -0.22
N ARG A 54 -7.87 5.15 0.48
CA ARG A 54 -9.04 5.67 1.21
C ARG A 54 -10.16 6.11 0.28
N SER A 55 -9.86 6.68 -0.88
CA SER A 55 -10.89 7.12 -1.84
C SER A 55 -11.53 5.97 -2.61
N ASP A 56 -10.73 4.98 -3.01
CA ASP A 56 -11.12 3.98 -4.00
C ASP A 56 -11.51 2.65 -3.35
N VAL A 57 -10.74 2.13 -2.38
CA VAL A 57 -10.97 0.79 -1.83
C VAL A 57 -12.13 0.77 -0.83
N GLN A 58 -12.46 1.91 -0.22
CA GLN A 58 -13.67 2.05 0.61
C GLN A 58 -14.93 2.38 -0.23
N GLY A 59 -14.79 2.59 -1.55
CA GLY A 59 -15.88 2.90 -2.48
C GLY A 59 -16.06 1.93 -3.65
N ALA A 60 -15.12 1.03 -3.94
CA ALA A 60 -15.11 0.21 -5.14
C ALA A 60 -15.52 -1.25 -4.89
N GLY A 61 -16.83 -1.45 -4.78
CA GLY A 61 -17.46 -2.67 -5.29
C GLY A 61 -17.57 -2.70 -6.81
N THR A 62 -17.06 -1.71 -7.56
CA THR A 62 -17.07 -1.72 -9.03
C THR A 62 -16.02 -0.75 -9.59
N SER A 63 -14.92 -1.26 -10.10
CA SER A 63 -14.43 -0.84 -11.42
C SER A 63 -13.54 -1.94 -11.98
N ALA A 64 -14.07 -2.59 -13.01
CA ALA A 64 -13.32 -3.46 -13.89
C ALA A 64 -12.12 -2.68 -14.45
N GLY A 65 -10.92 -3.18 -14.21
CA GLY A 65 -9.77 -2.79 -15.03
C GLY A 65 -10.08 -3.12 -16.50
N PRO A 66 -9.61 -2.32 -17.46
CA PRO A 66 -9.85 -2.60 -18.86
C PRO A 66 -9.22 -3.96 -19.21
N ASP A 67 -10.03 -4.86 -19.73
CA ASP A 67 -9.61 -6.13 -20.32
C ASP A 67 -8.59 -5.84 -21.45
N PRO A 68 -7.33 -6.28 -21.35
CA PRO A 68 -6.32 -6.04 -22.39
C PRO A 68 -6.47 -7.01 -23.58
N GLY A 69 -7.71 -7.38 -23.94
CA GLY A 69 -7.94 -8.38 -24.99
C GLY A 69 -9.41 -8.59 -25.37
N ALA A 70 -10.11 -7.55 -25.81
CA ALA A 70 -11.28 -7.72 -26.68
C ALA A 70 -10.81 -7.87 -28.15
N PRO A 71 -11.48 -8.70 -28.97
CA PRO A 71 -10.91 -9.39 -30.14
C PRO A 71 -10.42 -8.49 -31.28
#